data_AF-A0A3B9Q0G2-F1
#
_entry.id   AF-A0A3B9Q0G2-F1
#
_cell.length_a   1.000
_cell.length_b   1.000
_cell.length_c   1.000
_cell.angle_alpha   90.00
_cell.angle_beta   90.00
_cell.angle_gamma   90.00
#
_symmetry.space_group_name_H-M   'P 1'
#
loop_
_entity.id
_entity.type
_entity.pdbx_description
1 polymer ?
#
loop_
_entity_poly.entity_id
_entity_poly.type
_entity_poly.pdbx_seq_one_letter_code
_entity_poly.pdbx_strand_id
1 'polypeptide(L)' 'VMVRGDVGAVKAATDAGAAAAKRVGELVSVHVIPRPHSDVEMILPQKEKGSISGRTTSAK' A
#
# COMPACT_ATOMS: atom_id res chain seq x y z
N VAL A 1 -4.55 2.99 -2.47
CA VAL A 1 -3.85 1.69 -2.32
C VAL A 1 -3.78 1.33 -0.85
N MET A 2 -4.00 0.07 -0.48
CA MET A 2 -3.94 -0.41 0.91
C MET A 2 -3.09 -1.67 0.98
N VAL A 3 -2.17 -1.74 1.95
CA VAL A 3 -1.27 -2.89 2.15
C VAL A 3 -1.55 -3.46 3.54
N ARG A 4 -1.77 -4.77 3.61
CA ARG A 4 -1.94 -5.51 4.86
C ARG A 4 -0.73 -6.42 5.07
N GLY A 5 -0.27 -6.55 6.31
CA GLY A 5 0.85 -7.39 6.69
C GLY A 5 1.44 -6.99 8.04
N ASP A 6 2.61 -7.54 8.37
CA ASP A 6 3.34 -7.17 9.58
C ASP A 6 3.75 -5.70 9.54
N VAL A 7 3.70 -5.04 10.70
CA VAL A 7 3.97 -3.59 10.83
C VAL A 7 5.33 -3.21 10.24
N GLY A 8 6.34 -4.07 10.38
CA GLY A 8 7.67 -3.85 9.79
C GLY A 8 7.64 -3.84 8.25
N ALA A 9 6.96 -4.81 7.64
CA ALA A 9 6.82 -4.90 6.19
C ALA A 9 5.97 -3.76 5.63
N VAL A 10 4.84 -3.45 6.27
CA VAL A 10 3.93 -2.38 5.85
C VAL A 10 4.64 -1.02 5.94
N LYS A 11 5.37 -0.74 7.03
CA LYS A 11 6.09 0.52 7.19
C LYS A 11 7.15 0.73 6.10
N ALA A 12 7.89 -0.33 5.75
CA ALA A 12 8.89 -0.27 4.68
C ALA A 12 8.24 -0.04 3.30
N ALA A 13 7.18 -0.77 2.99
CA ALA A 13 6.45 -0.63 1.72
C ALA A 13 5.87 0.79 1.56
N THR A 14 5.31 1.31 2.64
CA THR A 14 4.70 2.63 2.68
C THR A 14 5.74 3.76 2.54
N ASP A 15 6.91 3.64 3.17
CA ASP A 15 8.00 4.63 3.03
C ASP A 15 8.57 4.66 1.61
N ALA A 16 8.82 3.47 1.03
CA ALA A 16 9.24 3.34 -0.36
C ALA A 16 8.19 3.93 -1.34
N GLY A 17 6.91 3.64 -1.09
CA GLY A 17 5.79 4.17 -1.86
C GLY A 17 5.65 5.69 -1.74
N ALA A 18 5.85 6.26 -0.54
CA ALA A 18 5.81 7.70 -0.31
C ALA A 18 6.94 8.42 -1.07
N ALA A 19 8.15 7.88 -1.01
CA ALA A 19 9.29 8.41 -1.74
C ALA A 19 9.13 8.31 -3.27
N ALA A 20 8.49 7.25 -3.77
CA ALA A 20 8.15 7.12 -5.18
C ALA A 20 7.06 8.12 -5.57
N ALA A 21 5.95 8.17 -4.81
CA ALA A 21 4.82 9.05 -5.07
C ALA A 21 5.24 10.53 -5.11
N LYS A 22 6.09 10.98 -4.18
CA LYS A 22 6.65 12.34 -4.18
C LYS A 22 7.46 12.70 -5.44
N ARG A 23 8.05 11.71 -6.12
CA ARG A 23 8.85 11.94 -7.34
C ARG A 23 7.99 12.05 -8.59
N VAL A 24 6.85 11.34 -8.63
CA VAL A 24 5.94 11.33 -9.79
C VAL A 24 4.73 12.24 -9.63
N GLY A 25 4.44 12.76 -8.44
CA GLY A 25 3.30 13.66 -8.22
C GLY A 25 3.12 14.11 -6.76
N GLU A 26 1.91 14.55 -6.44
CA GLU A 26 1.55 15.04 -5.11
C GLU A 26 1.13 13.89 -4.17
N LEU A 27 1.73 13.87 -2.98
CA LEU A 27 1.41 12.93 -1.91
C LEU A 27 0.55 13.63 -0.85
N VAL A 28 -0.72 13.23 -0.71
CA VAL A 28 -1.64 13.82 0.27
C VAL A 28 -1.36 13.32 1.69
N SER A 29 -1.37 12.00 1.90
CA SER A 29 -1.13 11.43 3.24
C SER A 29 -0.65 9.99 3.19
N VAL A 30 0.06 9.61 4.25
CA VAL A 30 0.64 8.29 4.44
C VAL A 30 0.43 7.88 5.89
N HIS A 31 -0.17 6.73 6.13
CA HIS A 31 -0.47 6.27 7.48
C HIS A 31 -0.35 4.75 7.61
N VAL A 32 0.17 4.31 8.76
CA VAL A 32 0.30 2.90 9.13
C VAL A 32 -0.48 2.71 10.42
N ILE A 33 -1.37 1.72 10.44
CA ILE A 33 -2.19 1.37 11.60
C ILE A 33 -1.74 -0.01 12.10
N PRO A 34 -0.92 -0.09 13.17
CA PRO A 34 -0.36 -1.36 13.64
C PRO A 34 -1.40 -2.35 14.21
N ARG A 35 -2.46 -1.82 14.83
CA ARG A 35 -3.57 -2.61 15.39
C ARG A 35 -4.89 -1.98 14.98
N PRO A 36 -5.42 -2.31 13.79
CA PRO A 36 -6.76 -1.92 13.43
C PRO A 36 -7.74 -2.59 14.38
N HIS A 37 -8.75 -1.85 14.84
CA HIS A 37 -9.86 -2.43 15.58
C HIS A 37 -10.77 -3.20 14.61
N SER A 38 -11.41 -4.29 15.06
CA SER A 38 -12.25 -5.16 14.22
C SER A 38 -13.34 -4.40 13.47
N ASP A 39 -13.93 -3.40 14.12
CA ASP A 39 -15.02 -2.60 13.55
C ASP A 39 -14.54 -1.70 12.40
N VAL A 40 -13.27 -1.29 12.43
CA VAL A 40 -12.64 -0.51 11.36
C VAL A 40 -12.43 -1.40 10.12
N GLU A 41 -12.15 -2.69 10.30
CA GLU A 41 -11.99 -3.62 9.18
C GLU A 41 -13.32 -3.96 8.49
N MET A 42 -14.45 -3.91 9.19
CA MET A 42 -15.79 -4.08 8.62
C MET A 42 -16.26 -2.88 7.79
N ILE A 43 -15.86 -1.67 8.17
CA ILE A 43 -16.30 -0.43 7.52
C ILE A 43 -15.40 -0.07 6.32
N LEU A 44 -14.15 -0.52 6.33
CA LEU A 44 -13.23 -0.27 5.23
C LEU A 44 -13.57 -1.16 4.01
N PRO A 45 -13.67 -0.59 2.80
CA PRO A 45 -13.99 -1.36 1.60
C PRO A 45 -12.89 -2.42 1.32
N GLN A 46 -13.27 -3.71 1.34
CA GLN A 46 -12.32 -4.82 1.23
C GLN A 46 -11.82 -5.11 -0.20
N LYS A 47 -12.21 -4.33 -1.21
CA LYS A 47 -11.89 -4.60 -2.62
C LYS A 47 -11.08 -3.47 -3.24
N GLU A 48 -9.80 -3.74 -3.45
CA GLU A 48 -9.24 -3.87 -4.79
C GLU A 48 -7.87 -4.56 -4.67
N LYS A 49 -7.85 -5.87 -4.95
CA LYS A 49 -6.62 -6.55 -5.33
C LYS A 49 -6.19 -5.93 -6.66
N GLY A 50 -5.36 -4.90 -6.62
CA GLY A 50 -4.61 -4.45 -7.79
C GLY A 50 -3.74 -5.61 -8.26
N SER A 51 -4.18 -6.32 -9.29
CA SER A 51 -3.41 -7.37 -9.95
C SER A 51 -2.19 -6.76 -10.63
N ILE A 52 -1.04 -6.82 -9.97
CA ILE A 52 0.27 -6.59 -10.59
C ILE A 52 0.94 -7.91 -11.01
N SER A 53 0.15 -8.93 -11.36
CA SER A 53 0.66 -10.25 -11.79
C SER A 53 0.99 -10.32 -13.29
N GLY A 54 1.40 -9.23 -13.95
CA GLY A 54 1.44 -9.21 -15.42
C GLY A 54 2.51 -8.38 -16.13
N ARG A 55 3.52 -7.80 -15.44
CA ARG A 55 4.61 -7.09 -16.14
C ARG A 55 5.99 -7.46 -15.63
N THR A 56 6.38 -8.71 -15.86
CA THR A 56 7.79 -9.03 -16.10
C THR A 56 8.08 -8.72 -17.57
N THR A 57 8.65 -7.55 -17.79
CA THR A 57 9.61 -7.21 -18.85
C THR A 57 9.84 -8.26 -19.95
N SER A 58 9.23 -8.03 -21.12
CA SER A 58 9.87 -8.35 -22.40
C SER A 58 10.90 -7.26 -22.69
N ALA A 59 12.19 -7.62 -22.71
CA ALA A 59 13.26 -7.04 -23.56
C ALA A 59 14.66 -7.38 -22.98
N LYS A 60 15.18 -8.58 -23.26
CA LYS A 60 16.32 -8.83 -24.15
C LYS A 60 16.58 -10.33 -24.22
#